data_AF-A0A7W1Q8A4-F1
#
_entry.id   AF-A0A7W1Q8A4-F1
#
_cell.length_a   1.000
_cell.length_b   1.000
_cell.length_c   1.000
_cell.angle_alpha   90.00
_cell.angle_beta   90.00
_cell.angle_gamma   90.00
#
_symmetry.space_group_name_H-M   'P 1'
#
loop_
_entity.id
_entity.type
_entity.pdbx_description
1 polymer ?
#
loop_
_entity_poly.entity_id
_entity_poly.type
_entity_poly.pdbx_seq_one_letter_code
_entity_poly.pdbx_strand_id
1 'polypeptide(L)'
;MSSRTCPDWPKLMEYAPDLQFKHYTVAEARLPGEALMEIPDVVLESVAICCDLERHVFYGAHTDPQVAEALRATHWFELAEWTSSGPGAALG
;
A
#
# COMPACT_ATOMS: atom_id res chain seq x y z
N MET A 1 -12.79 10.05 -14.84
CA MET A 1 -11.82 9.97 -13.73
C MET A 1 -12.58 9.49 -12.50
N SER A 2 -12.85 8.18 -12.45
CA SER A 2 -13.67 7.58 -11.40
C SER A 2 -12.94 7.65 -10.06
N SER A 3 -13.73 7.80 -9.00
CA SER A 3 -13.34 7.81 -7.59
C SER A 3 -12.05 7.03 -7.31
N ARG A 4 -10.96 7.75 -7.00
CA ARG A 4 -9.66 7.19 -6.58
C ARG A 4 -9.70 6.56 -5.18
N THR A 5 -10.87 6.53 -4.56
CA THR A 5 -11.08 5.96 -3.24
C THR A 5 -11.30 4.46 -3.37
N CYS A 6 -10.64 3.69 -2.51
CA CYS A 6 -10.77 2.24 -2.47
C CYS A 6 -12.25 1.81 -2.30
N PRO A 7 -12.77 0.80 -3.03
CA PRO A 7 -14.15 0.35 -2.84
C PRO A 7 -14.35 -0.30 -1.46
N ASP A 8 -13.29 -0.86 -0.89
CA ASP A 8 -13.28 -1.40 0.48
C ASP A 8 -13.14 -0.31 1.54
N TRP A 9 -13.09 0.97 1.16
CA TRP A 9 -12.87 2.10 2.06
C TRP A 9 -13.74 2.07 3.34
N PRO A 10 -15.05 1.79 3.29
CA PRO A 10 -15.86 1.70 4.51
C PRO A 10 -15.31 0.66 5.51
N LYS A 11 -14.88 -0.49 5.00
CA LYS A 11 -14.29 -1.57 5.80
C LYS A 11 -12.88 -1.21 6.28
N LEU A 12 -12.07 -0.54 5.44
CA LEU A 12 -10.74 -0.06 5.83
C LEU A 12 -10.83 0.97 6.96
N MET A 13 -11.85 1.83 6.95
CA MET A 13 -12.13 2.79 8.01
C MET A 13 -12.52 2.14 9.34
N GLU A 14 -13.09 0.93 9.33
CA GLU A 14 -13.36 0.18 10.56
C GLU A 14 -12.08 -0.37 11.20
N TYR A 15 -11.10 -0.76 10.38
CA TYR A 15 -9.82 -1.30 10.88
C TYR A 15 -8.80 -0.22 11.23
N ALA A 16 -8.71 0.82 10.39
CA ALA A 16 -7.68 1.84 10.47
C ALA A 16 -8.26 3.19 9.98
N PRO A 17 -9.11 3.85 10.80
CA PRO A 17 -9.81 5.08 10.42
C PRO A 17 -8.87 6.24 10.12
N ASP A 18 -7.63 6.16 10.62
CA ASP A 18 -6.64 7.19 10.43
C ASP A 18 -6.03 7.14 9.02
N LEU A 19 -6.03 5.98 8.34
CA LEU A 19 -5.40 5.76 7.04
C LEU A 19 -6.27 6.26 5.89
N GLN A 20 -5.67 6.88 4.86
CA GLN A 20 -6.37 7.34 3.66
C GLN A 20 -5.99 6.53 2.42
N PHE A 21 -6.56 5.33 2.30
CA PHE A 21 -6.33 4.46 1.15
C PHE A 21 -6.92 5.01 -0.14
N LYS A 22 -6.06 5.17 -1.13
CA LYS A 22 -6.39 5.55 -2.50
C LYS A 22 -5.75 4.59 -3.50
N HIS A 23 -6.37 4.46 -4.66
CA HIS A 23 -5.81 3.71 -5.78
C HIS A 23 -4.96 4.62 -6.66
N TYR A 24 -3.74 4.17 -6.89
CA TYR A 24 -2.76 4.77 -7.78
C TYR A 24 -2.21 3.70 -8.71
N THR A 25 -1.59 4.14 -9.80
CA THR A 25 -0.61 3.30 -10.49
C THR A 25 0.72 3.34 -9.74
N VAL A 26 1.58 2.33 -9.92
CA VAL A 26 2.93 2.34 -9.34
C VAL A 26 3.72 3.57 -9.78
N ALA A 27 3.55 3.99 -11.04
CA ALA A 27 4.16 5.20 -11.59
C ALA A 27 3.70 6.48 -10.86
N GLU A 28 2.42 6.58 -10.49
CA GLU A 28 1.89 7.71 -9.73
C GLU A 28 2.31 7.69 -8.26
N ALA A 29 2.41 6.50 -7.67
CA ALA A 29 2.74 6.33 -6.26
C ALA A 29 4.20 6.68 -5.93
N ARG A 30 5.09 6.71 -6.94
CA ARG A 30 6.53 7.02 -6.79
C ARG A 30 7.17 6.19 -5.67
N LEU A 31 7.02 4.87 -5.78
CA LEU A 31 7.53 3.92 -4.80
C LEU A 31 9.06 4.01 -4.63
N PRO A 32 9.61 3.51 -3.52
CA PRO A 32 11.06 3.50 -3.28
C PRO A 32 11.82 2.83 -4.41
N GLY A 33 13.01 3.38 -4.73
CA GLY A 33 13.84 2.86 -5.82
C GLY A 33 14.22 1.39 -5.60
N GLU A 34 14.49 0.99 -4.36
CA GLU A 34 14.77 -0.40 -4.00
C GLU A 34 13.60 -1.35 -4.30
N ALA A 35 12.35 -0.93 -4.08
CA ALA A 35 11.19 -1.75 -4.42
C ALA A 35 11.06 -1.92 -5.94
N LEU A 36 11.29 -0.84 -6.71
CA LEU A 36 11.21 -0.89 -8.17
C LEU A 36 12.28 -1.80 -8.79
N MET A 37 13.45 -1.93 -8.15
CA MET A 37 14.51 -2.85 -8.59
C MET A 37 14.11 -4.32 -8.50
N GLU A 38 13.20 -4.67 -7.57
CA GLU A 38 12.70 -6.03 -7.38
C GLU A 38 11.58 -6.42 -8.36
N ILE A 39 11.03 -5.45 -9.12
CA ILE A 39 9.93 -5.67 -10.08
C ILE A 39 10.25 -5.18 -11.51
N PRO A 40 11.36 -5.62 -12.12
CA PRO A 40 11.81 -5.09 -13.43
C PRO A 40 10.84 -5.37 -14.58
N ASP A 41 10.00 -6.40 -14.47
CA ASP A 41 9.06 -6.82 -15.51
C ASP A 41 7.65 -6.20 -15.38
N VAL A 42 7.44 -5.38 -14.35
CA VAL A 42 6.14 -4.77 -14.04
C VAL A 42 5.96 -3.47 -14.81
N VAL A 43 4.90 -3.36 -15.61
CA VAL A 43 4.55 -2.13 -16.34
C VAL A 43 3.96 -1.12 -15.35
N LEU A 44 4.80 -0.21 -14.86
CA LEU A 44 4.47 0.68 -13.73
C LEU A 44 3.23 1.57 -13.95
N GLU A 45 2.91 1.90 -15.20
CA GLU A 45 1.76 2.72 -15.58
C GLU A 45 0.43 1.95 -15.60
N SER A 46 0.47 0.62 -15.69
CA SER A 46 -0.74 -0.22 -15.75
C SER A 46 -1.05 -0.93 -14.45
N VAL A 47 -0.09 -0.98 -13.53
CA VAL A 47 -0.18 -1.77 -12.31
C VAL A 47 -0.70 -0.91 -11.18
N ALA A 48 -1.86 -1.31 -10.66
CA ALA A 48 -2.54 -0.60 -9.59
C ALA A 48 -2.00 -1.01 -8.21
N ILE A 49 -1.89 -0.02 -7.34
CA ILE A 49 -1.59 -0.14 -5.93
C ILE A 49 -2.66 0.60 -5.12
N CYS A 50 -3.11 -0.01 -4.03
CA CYS A 50 -3.97 0.64 -3.06
C CYS A 50 -3.16 0.99 -1.81
N CYS A 51 -2.96 2.27 -1.53
CA CYS A 51 -2.11 2.70 -0.42
C CYS A 51 -2.48 4.06 0.18
N ASP A 52 -1.99 4.26 1.40
CA ASP A 52 -1.76 5.54 2.02
C ASP A 52 -0.28 5.91 1.84
N LEU A 53 -0.02 6.90 0.97
CA LEU A 53 1.32 7.39 0.67
C LEU A 53 1.97 8.12 1.85
N GLU A 54 1.19 8.71 2.75
CA GLU A 54 1.73 9.50 3.87
C GLU A 54 2.27 8.61 4.99
N ARG A 55 1.61 7.47 5.21
CA ARG A 55 2.04 6.48 6.22
C ARG A 55 2.79 5.28 5.65
N HIS A 56 2.97 5.22 4.33
CA HIS A 56 3.60 4.11 3.63
C HIS A 56 2.93 2.76 3.97
N VAL A 57 1.59 2.75 3.98
CA VAL A 57 0.80 1.53 4.23
C VAL A 57 0.07 1.16 2.96
N PHE A 58 0.19 -0.09 2.53
CA PHE A 58 -0.53 -0.61 1.36
C PHE A 58 -1.52 -1.71 1.75
N TYR A 59 -2.56 -1.88 0.93
CA TYR A 59 -3.55 -2.93 1.11
C TYR A 59 -3.31 -4.03 0.08
N GLY A 60 -2.83 -5.18 0.54
CA GLY A 60 -2.38 -6.28 -0.33
C GLY A 60 -3.49 -6.87 -1.19
N ALA A 61 -4.74 -6.86 -0.72
CA ALA A 61 -5.86 -7.42 -1.49
C ALA A 61 -6.15 -6.64 -2.78
N HIS A 62 -5.77 -5.36 -2.84
CA HIS A 62 -5.97 -4.48 -3.99
C HIS A 62 -4.65 -3.98 -4.61
N THR A 63 -3.56 -4.69 -4.34
CA THR A 63 -2.23 -4.39 -4.87
C THR A 63 -1.72 -5.62 -5.62
N ASP A 64 -1.01 -5.42 -6.72
CA ASP A 64 -0.40 -6.54 -7.44
C ASP A 64 0.55 -7.34 -6.51
N PRO A 65 0.51 -8.68 -6.53
CA PRO A 65 1.32 -9.49 -5.61
C PRO A 65 2.83 -9.25 -5.72
N GLN A 66 3.35 -8.95 -6.91
CA GLN A 66 4.79 -8.68 -7.09
C GLN A 66 5.16 -7.33 -6.46
N VAL A 67 4.30 -6.32 -6.64
CA VAL A 67 4.49 -5.00 -6.01
C VAL A 67 4.37 -5.11 -4.49
N ALA A 68 3.40 -5.88 -4.00
CA ALA A 68 3.21 -6.12 -2.58
C ALA A 68 4.46 -6.78 -1.95
N GLU A 69 5.03 -7.79 -2.59
CA GLU A 69 6.23 -8.46 -2.10
C GLU A 69 7.44 -7.51 -2.10
N ALA A 70 7.64 -6.76 -3.18
CA ALA A 70 8.71 -5.77 -3.26
C ALA A 70 8.59 -4.69 -2.18
N LEU A 71 7.37 -4.25 -1.87
CA LEU A 71 7.14 -3.27 -0.81
C LEU A 71 7.45 -3.82 0.59
N ARG A 72 7.16 -5.09 0.87
CA ARG A 72 7.50 -5.74 2.15
C ARG A 72 9.00 -5.79 2.41
N ALA A 73 9.83 -5.74 1.37
CA ALA A 73 11.28 -5.66 1.50
C ALA A 73 11.78 -4.23 1.86
N THR A 74 10.87 -3.26 1.99
CA THR A 74 11.20 -1.85 2.28
C THR A 74 10.62 -1.39 3.62
N HIS A 75 10.52 -0.06 3.82
CA HIS A 75 9.90 0.55 5.00
C HIS A 75 8.35 0.58 4.94
N TRP A 76 7.76 0.01 3.90
CA TRP A 76 6.31 -0.03 3.73
C TRP A 76 5.69 -1.18 4.53
N PHE A 77 4.49 -0.95 5.05
CA PHE A 77 3.76 -1.94 5.83
C PHE A 77 2.51 -2.40 5.08
N GLU A 78 2.19 -3.68 5.16
CA GLU A 78 0.88 -4.14 4.73
C GLU A 78 -0.17 -3.82 5.81
N LEU A 79 -1.38 -3.51 5.41
CA LEU A 79 -2.45 -3.11 6.33
C LEU A 79 -2.68 -4.11 7.47
N ALA A 80 -2.66 -5.41 7.20
CA ALA A 80 -2.84 -6.43 8.24
C ALA A 80 -1.70 -6.37 9.27
N GLU A 81 -0.46 -6.11 8.83
CA GLU A 81 0.71 -5.95 9.72
C GLU A 81 0.61 -4.65 10.53
N TRP A 82 0.19 -3.56 9.88
CA TRP A 82 -0.02 -2.27 10.53
C TRP A 82 -1.10 -2.35 11.62
N THR A 83 -2.22 -3.03 11.34
CA THR A 83 -3.33 -3.19 12.27
C THR A 83 -3.04 -4.21 13.36
N SER A 84 -2.26 -5.27 13.08
CA SER A 84 -1.85 -6.24 14.09
C SER A 84 -0.78 -5.70 15.03
N SER A 85 0.08 -4.81 14.54
CA SER A 85 1.16 -4.22 15.34
C SER A 85 0.71 -2.96 16.06
N GLY A 86 -0.24 -2.20 15.49
CA GLY A 86 -0.79 -0.97 16.04
C GLY A 86 0.27 0.12 16.35
N PRO A 87 -0.16 1.35 16.70
CA PRO A 87 0.71 2.33 17.35
C PRO A 87 1.19 1.93 18.76
N GLY A 88 0.97 0.66 19.17
CA GLY A 88 1.25 0.15 20.50
C GLY A 88 2.33 -0.95 20.57
N ALA A 89 2.79 -1.53 19.45
CA ALA A 89 3.87 -2.53 19.48
C ALA A 89 5.28 -1.92 19.44
N ALA A 90 5.42 -0.61 19.20
CA ALA A 90 6.70 0.09 19.20
C ALA A 90 7.06 0.70 20.57
N LEU A 91 6.84 -0.02 21.67
CA LEU A 91 7.50 0.19 22.98
C LEU A 91 7.50 -1.15 23.74
N GLY A 92 8.44 -2.03 23.40
CA GLY A 92 8.85 -3.19 24.19
C GLY A 92 10.35 -3.14 24.44
#